data_AF-A0A8S2XZM3-F1
#
_entry.id   AF-A0A8S2XZM3-F1
#
_cell.length_a   1.000
_cell.length_b   1.000
_cell.length_c   1.000
_cell.angle_alpha   90.00
_cell.angle_beta   90.00
_cell.angle_gamma   90.00
#
_symmetry.space_group_name_H-M   'P 1'
#
loop_
_entity.id
_entity.type
_entity.pdbx_description
1 polymer ?
#
loop_
_entity_poly.entity_id
_entity_poly.type
_entity_poly.pdbx_seq_one_letter_code
_entity_poly.pdbx_strand_id
1 'polypeptide(L)' 'MYAIQEWHDYSLQWKPEEFGYIQTIRVPSTRVWTPDILLYN' A
#
# COMPACT_ATOMS: atom_id res chain seq x y z
N MET A 1 -8.23 -16.50 -9.92
CA MET A 1 -8.56 -15.12 -10.32
C MET A 1 -7.85 -14.21 -9.32
N TYR A 2 -6.95 -13.35 -9.77
CA TYR A 2 -6.22 -12.43 -8.88
C TYR A 2 -6.87 -11.05 -9.01
N ALA A 3 -7.21 -10.42 -7.88
CA ALA A 3 -7.65 -9.03 -7.86
C ALA A 3 -6.43 -8.13 -7.63
N ILE A 4 -6.23 -7.16 -8.52
CA ILE A 4 -5.24 -6.09 -8.32
C ILE A 4 -5.95 -4.95 -7.59
N GLN A 5 -5.40 -4.53 -6.46
CA GLN A 5 -5.96 -3.45 -5.64
C GLN A 5 -4.92 -2.35 -5.50
N GLU A 6 -5.33 -1.11 -5.74
CA GLU A 6 -4.51 0.08 -5.59
C GLU A 6 -5.30 1.12 -4.78
N TRP A 7 -4.67 1.66 -3.73
CA TRP A 7 -5.22 2.72 -2.91
C TRP A 7 -4.10 3.66 -2.45
N HIS A 8 -4.48 4.84 -1.99
CA HIS A 8 -3.55 5.86 -1.51
C HIS A 8 -3.67 5.99 0.01
N ASP A 9 -2.59 5.66 0.73
CA ASP A 9 -2.50 5.78 2.19
C ASP A 9 -1.64 7.01 2.56
N TYR A 10 -2.24 7.98 3.23
CA TYR A 10 -1.56 9.21 3.64
C TYR A 10 -0.52 8.99 4.75
N SER A 11 -0.64 7.90 5.51
CA SER A 11 0.29 7.55 6.59
C SER A 11 1.56 6.87 6.08
N LEU A 12 1.53 6.35 4.84
CA LEU A 12 2.64 5.66 4.18
C LEU A 12 3.33 6.55 3.14
N GLN A 13 3.48 7.84 3.45
CA GLN A 13 4.19 8.81 2.61
C GLN A 13 5.48 9.25 3.27
N TRP A 14 6.54 9.41 2.47
CA TRP A 14 7.82 9.94 2.92
C TRP A 14 8.49 10.73 1.80
N LYS A 15 9.45 11.59 2.17
CA LYS A 15 10.33 12.28 1.22
C LYS A 15 11.50 11.37 0.84
N PRO A 16 11.67 10.95 -0.43
CA PRO A 16 12.74 10.04 -0.80
C PRO A 16 14.13 10.55 -0.42
N GLU A 17 14.34 11.87 -0.44
CA GLU A 17 15.63 12.52 -0.13
C GLU A 17 16.09 12.23 1.31
N GLU A 18 15.16 12.04 2.23
CA GLU A 18 15.46 11.73 3.64
C GLU A 18 15.79 10.24 3.86
N PHE A 19 15.53 9.39 2.86
CA PHE A 19 15.67 7.92 2.94
C PHE A 19 16.53 7.35 1.80
N GLY A 20 17.53 8.09 1.32
CA GLY A 20 18.46 7.61 0.30
C GLY A 20 17.82 7.40 -1.07
N TYR A 21 16.83 8.21 -1.42
CA TYR A 21 16.04 8.17 -2.66
C TYR A 21 15.21 6.89 -2.86
N ILE A 22 14.86 6.20 -1.78
CA ILE A 22 13.92 5.08 -1.84
C ILE A 22 12.52 5.59 -2.21
N GLN A 23 11.98 5.13 -3.33
CA GLN A 23 10.65 5.50 -3.83
C GLN A 23 9.60 4.40 -3.63
N THR A 24 10.03 3.16 -3.42
CA THR A 24 9.12 2.02 -3.31
C THR A 24 9.66 1.00 -2.33
N ILE A 25 8.77 0.45 -1.52
CA ILE A 25 9.05 -0.62 -0.58
C ILE A 25 8.02 -1.74 -0.73
N ARG A 26 8.38 -2.94 -0.32
CA ARG A 26 7.46 -4.07 -0.22
C ARG A 26 7.22 -4.36 1.25
N VAL A 27 5.97 -4.23 1.68
CA VAL A 27 5.54 -4.46 3.06
C VAL A 27 4.49 -5.57 3.06
N PRO A 28 4.51 -6.51 4.03
CA PRO A 28 3.44 -7.49 4.17
C PRO A 28 2.09 -6.81 4.41
N SER A 29 1.04 -7.27 3.74
CA SER A 29 -0.32 -6.73 3.87
C SER A 29 -0.84 -6.77 5.31
N THR A 30 -0.37 -7.70 6.14
CA THR A 30 -0.73 -7.80 7.57
C THR A 30 -0.27 -6.62 8.43
N ARG A 31 0.59 -5.73 7.90
CA ARG A 31 1.16 -4.59 8.64
C ARG A 31 0.65 -3.24 8.15
N VAL A 32 -0.17 -3.22 7.11
CA VAL A 32 -0.74 -2.00 6.54
C VAL A 32 -2.25 -2.12 6.53
N TRP A 33 -2.93 -1.00 6.58
CA TRP A 33 -4.37 -1.01 6.37
C TRP A 33 -4.67 -1.37 4.91
N THR A 34 -5.63 -2.27 4.71
CA THR A 34 -6.11 -2.66 3.38
C THR A 34 -7.63 -2.55 3.36
N PRO A 35 -8.25 -2.07 2.27
CA PRO A 35 -9.70 -2.00 2.18
C PRO A 35 -10.35 -3.39 2.14
N ASP A 36 -11.44 -3.57 2.90
CA ASP A 36 -12.24 -4.79 2.84
C ASP A 36 -13.14 -4.77 1.59
N ILE A 37 -12.82 -5.58 0.59
CA ILE A 37 -13.63 -5.72 -0.63
C ILE A 37 -14.51 -6.97 -0.53
N LEU A 38 -15.82 -6.77 -0.51
CA LEU A 38 -16.81 -7.84 -0.55
C LEU A 38 -17.41 -7.95 -1.96
N LEU A 39 -17.50 -9.16 -2.48
CA LEU A 39 -18.25 -9.44 -3.70
C LEU A 39 -19.66 -9.88 -3.29
N TYR A 40 -20.65 -9.02 -3.50
CA TYR A 40 -22.05 -9.42 -3.48
C TYR A 40 -22.43 -9.94 -4.87
N ASN A 41 -23.04 -11.12 -4.91
CA ASN A 41 -23.67 -11.72 -6.09
C ASN A 41 -24.98 -10.97 -6.37
#